data_AF-A0A839N9C9-F1
#
_entry.id   AF-A0A839N9C9-F1
#
_cell.length_a   1.000
_cell.length_b   1.000
_cell.length_c   1.000
_cell.angle_alpha   90.00
_cell.angle_beta   90.00
_cell.angle_gamma   90.00
#
_symmetry.space_group_name_H-M   'P 1'
#
loop_
_entity.id
_entity.type
_entity.pdbx_description
1 polymer ?
#
loop_
_entity_poly.entity_id
_entity_poly.type
_entity_poly.pdbx_seq_one_letter_code
_entity_poly.pdbx_strand_id
1 'polypeptide(L)'
;MKILMRGGMLPQDNYGALDLLESDRFGSNIGNLIYQFSVVRTLLTDDVEFHVDNYATNPARAAEINEKYDLYVVPLADAFRDDFVTNLTNYAKLIEQLTSRPWRNCSPHGSTTTSTSWTSTG
;
A
#
# COMPACT_ATOMS: atom_id res chain seq x y z
N MET A 1 -12.83 -1.07 -1.73
CA MET A 1 -11.60 -0.25 -1.69
C MET A 1 -10.48 -0.99 -2.41
N LYS A 2 -9.74 -0.34 -3.30
CA LYS A 2 -8.61 -0.95 -4.03
C LYS A 2 -7.29 -0.52 -3.40
N ILE A 3 -6.54 -1.48 -2.88
CA ILE A 3 -5.23 -1.26 -2.27
C ILE A 3 -4.14 -1.78 -3.21
N LEU A 4 -3.20 -0.92 -3.56
CA LEU A 4 -1.92 -1.36 -4.13
C LEU A 4 -0.91 -1.48 -3.00
N MET A 5 -0.16 -2.58 -2.97
CA MET A 5 0.87 -2.82 -1.97
C MET A 5 2.22 -3.11 -2.62
N ARG A 6 3.31 -2.59 -2.03
CA ARG A 6 4.65 -3.08 -2.30
C ARG A 6 4.75 -4.55 -1.91
N GLY A 7 4.93 -5.44 -2.88
CA GLY A 7 4.98 -6.88 -2.66
C GLY A 7 5.20 -7.67 -3.93
N GLY A 8 5.57 -8.94 -3.79
CA GLY A 8 5.80 -9.86 -4.91
C GLY A 8 4.63 -10.79 -5.19
N MET A 9 3.81 -11.06 -4.16
CA MET A 9 2.63 -11.93 -4.24
C MET A 9 1.66 -11.68 -3.07
N LEU A 10 0.40 -12.07 -3.27
CA LEU A 10 -0.64 -12.12 -2.24
C LEU A 10 -0.74 -13.53 -1.62
N PRO A 11 -1.32 -13.66 -0.40
CA PRO A 11 -1.49 -14.96 0.26
C PRO A 11 -2.29 -15.99 -0.55
N GLN A 12 -3.23 -15.53 -1.38
CA GLN A 12 -4.07 -16.37 -2.23
C GLN A 12 -3.43 -16.73 -3.58
N ASP A 13 -2.30 -16.10 -3.94
CA ASP A 13 -1.67 -16.36 -5.23
C ASP A 13 -1.00 -17.74 -5.23
N ASN A 14 -1.28 -18.51 -6.27
CA ASN A 14 -0.67 -19.82 -6.49
C ASN A 14 0.22 -19.77 -7.74
N TYR A 15 1.52 -19.59 -7.52
CA TYR A 15 2.53 -19.60 -8.59
C TYR A 15 3.14 -20.99 -8.77
N GLY A 16 3.48 -21.32 -10.02
CA GLY A 16 4.22 -22.53 -10.32
C GLY A 16 5.67 -22.45 -9.84
N ALA A 17 6.32 -23.60 -9.67
CA ALA A 17 7.69 -23.67 -9.17
C ALA A 17 8.69 -22.87 -10.02
N LEU A 18 8.51 -22.85 -11.34
CA LEU A 18 9.40 -22.09 -12.23
C LEU A 18 9.26 -20.57 -12.01
N ASP A 19 8.03 -20.05 -11.86
CA ASP A 19 7.83 -18.62 -11.58
C ASP A 19 8.39 -18.21 -10.21
N LEU A 20 8.26 -19.08 -9.21
CA LEU A 20 8.86 -18.87 -7.88
C LEU A 20 10.40 -18.85 -7.91
N LEU A 21 11.02 -19.51 -8.90
CA LEU A 21 12.48 -19.53 -9.07
C LEU A 21 12.97 -18.35 -9.91
N GLU A 22 12.20 -17.93 -10.92
CA GLU A 22 12.58 -16.89 -11.86
C GLU A 22 12.27 -15.47 -11.35
N SER A 23 11.23 -15.32 -10.55
CA SER A 23 10.72 -14.03 -10.07
C SER A 23 10.95 -13.85 -8.58
N ASP A 24 11.30 -12.62 -8.17
CA ASP A 24 11.37 -12.28 -6.75
C ASP A 24 9.96 -12.10 -6.16
N ARG A 25 9.34 -13.22 -5.75
CA ARG A 25 8.01 -13.24 -5.10
C ARG A 25 8.08 -13.02 -3.59
N PHE A 26 9.24 -13.32 -3.00
CA PHE A 26 9.47 -13.25 -1.55
C PHE A 26 10.03 -11.90 -1.10
N GLY A 27 10.50 -11.07 -2.03
CA GLY A 27 11.15 -9.81 -1.73
C GLY A 27 12.55 -10.06 -1.17
N SER A 28 13.35 -10.87 -1.85
CA SER A 28 14.71 -11.34 -1.53
C SER A 28 14.85 -12.28 -0.33
N ASN A 29 13.89 -12.31 0.60
CA ASN A 29 13.92 -13.21 1.76
C ASN A 29 12.52 -13.47 2.33
N ILE A 30 12.36 -14.58 3.07
CA ILE A 30 11.07 -14.99 3.64
C ILE A 30 10.55 -14.00 4.71
N GLY A 31 11.42 -13.26 5.39
CA GLY A 31 11.00 -12.24 6.36
C GLY A 31 10.17 -11.13 5.71
N ASN A 32 10.54 -10.71 4.50
CA ASN A 32 9.77 -9.72 3.73
C ASN A 32 8.41 -10.27 3.29
N LEU A 33 8.34 -11.54 2.87
CA LEU A 33 7.09 -12.27 2.59
C LEU A 33 6.16 -12.30 3.82
N ILE A 34 6.68 -12.65 4.99
CA ILE A 34 5.88 -12.72 6.21
C ILE A 34 5.38 -11.33 6.61
N TYR A 35 6.22 -10.30 6.47
CA TYR A 35 5.82 -8.93 6.79
C TYR A 35 4.70 -8.43 5.87
N GLN A 36 4.80 -8.63 4.55
CA GLN A 36 3.73 -8.28 3.61
C GLN A 36 2.43 -9.04 3.90
N PHE A 37 2.50 -10.33 4.27
CA PHE A 37 1.30 -11.11 4.61
C PHE A 37 0.66 -10.61 5.91
N SER A 38 1.46 -10.13 6.87
CA SER A 38 0.91 -9.52 8.10
C SER A 38 0.14 -8.22 7.80
N VAL A 39 0.61 -7.42 6.84
CA VAL A 39 -0.09 -6.23 6.35
C VAL A 39 -1.41 -6.59 5.68
N VAL A 40 -1.40 -7.56 4.75
CA VAL A 40 -2.63 -8.05 4.11
C VAL A 40 -3.60 -8.55 5.16
N ARG A 41 -3.17 -9.41 6.09
CA ARG A 41 -4.01 -9.91 7.18
C ARG A 41 -4.62 -8.81 8.05
N THR A 42 -3.92 -7.70 8.24
CA THR A 42 -4.37 -6.58 9.08
C THR A 42 -5.42 -5.71 8.38
N LEU A 43 -5.33 -5.60 7.06
CA LEU A 43 -6.12 -4.66 6.25
C LEU A 43 -7.22 -5.34 5.42
N LEU A 44 -7.19 -6.67 5.27
CA LEU A 44 -8.15 -7.42 4.48
C LEU A 44 -9.51 -7.48 5.16
N THR A 45 -10.52 -6.96 4.48
CA THR A 45 -11.95 -7.07 4.79
C THR A 45 -12.70 -7.47 3.51
N ASP A 46 -13.98 -7.86 3.63
CA ASP A 46 -14.77 -8.36 2.49
C ASP A 46 -14.88 -7.37 1.32
N ASP A 47 -14.74 -6.06 1.58
CA ASP A 47 -14.84 -4.98 0.61
C ASP A 47 -13.49 -4.48 0.08
N VAL A 48 -12.37 -5.12 0.47
CA VAL A 48 -11.02 -4.73 0.08
C VAL A 48 -10.48 -5.66 -1.01
N GLU A 49 -10.06 -5.05 -2.13
CA GLU A 49 -9.34 -5.71 -3.22
C GLU A 49 -7.86 -5.35 -3.14
N PHE A 50 -7.01 -6.37 -2.99
CA PHE A 50 -5.56 -6.22 -2.90
C PHE A 50 -4.89 -6.46 -4.25
N HIS A 51 -3.89 -5.63 -4.56
CA HIS A 51 -2.97 -5.80 -5.67
C HIS A 51 -1.53 -5.61 -5.20
N VAL A 52 -0.59 -6.28 -5.85
CA VAL A 52 0.85 -6.10 -5.60
C VAL A 52 1.53 -5.42 -6.78
N ASP A 53 2.55 -4.61 -6.49
CA ASP A 53 3.27 -3.83 -7.50
C ASP A 53 4.52 -4.53 -8.07
N ASN A 54 4.80 -5.76 -7.63
CA ASN A 54 6.01 -6.54 -7.94
C ASN A 54 7.31 -5.81 -7.55
N TYR A 55 7.31 -5.15 -6.38
CA TYR A 55 8.42 -4.37 -5.84
C TYR A 55 8.87 -3.20 -6.73
N ALA A 56 7.98 -2.69 -7.58
CA ALA A 56 8.28 -1.56 -8.44
C ALA A 56 8.59 -0.29 -7.63
N THR A 57 9.60 0.46 -8.09
CA THR A 57 9.98 1.76 -7.51
C THR A 57 9.86 2.90 -8.52
N ASN A 58 9.15 2.72 -9.64
CA ASN A 58 9.11 3.72 -10.72
C ASN A 58 8.21 4.94 -10.37
N PRO A 59 8.75 6.16 -10.19
CA PRO A 59 7.95 7.35 -9.87
C PRO A 59 6.95 7.73 -10.97
N ALA A 60 7.20 7.35 -12.23
CA ALA A 60 6.31 7.64 -13.35
C ALA A 60 4.93 6.94 -13.23
N ARG A 61 4.79 5.99 -12.30
CA ARG A 61 3.51 5.31 -12.05
C ARG A 61 2.53 6.13 -11.20
N ALA A 62 2.93 7.29 -10.67
CA ALA A 62 2.09 8.08 -9.78
C ALA A 62 0.69 8.37 -10.36
N ALA A 63 0.60 8.78 -11.64
CA ALA A 63 -0.66 9.06 -12.30
C ALA A 63 -1.58 7.83 -12.37
N GLU A 64 -1.03 6.68 -12.75
CA GLU A 64 -1.75 5.40 -12.78
C GLU A 64 -2.24 5.02 -11.37
N ILE A 65 -1.37 5.19 -10.36
CA ILE A 65 -1.69 4.81 -8.98
C ILE A 65 -2.83 5.66 -8.44
N ASN A 66 -2.77 6.98 -8.64
CA ASN A 66 -3.80 7.92 -8.21
C ASN A 66 -5.16 7.68 -8.88
N GLU A 67 -5.16 7.19 -10.13
CA GLU A 67 -6.38 6.88 -10.88
C GLU A 67 -7.04 5.58 -10.40
N LYS A 68 -6.24 4.53 -10.19
CA LYS A 68 -6.74 3.16 -10.02
C LYS A 68 -6.93 2.70 -8.58
N TYR A 69 -6.20 3.29 -7.63
CA TYR A 69 -6.14 2.79 -6.25
C TYR A 69 -6.53 3.87 -5.24
N ASP A 70 -7.19 3.44 -4.17
CA ASP A 70 -7.58 4.30 -3.06
C ASP A 70 -6.45 4.47 -2.04
N LEU A 71 -5.57 3.47 -1.95
CA LEU A 71 -4.46 3.43 -0.99
C LEU A 71 -3.24 2.74 -1.61
N TYR A 72 -2.06 3.32 -1.39
CA TYR A 72 -0.78 2.68 -1.67
C TYR A 72 -0.04 2.38 -0.37
N VAL A 73 0.23 1.11 -0.10
CA VAL A 73 0.89 0.63 1.11
C VAL A 73 2.29 0.17 0.77
N VAL A 74 3.31 0.64 1.51
CA VAL A 74 4.71 0.32 1.25
C VAL A 74 5.32 -0.38 2.47
N PRO A 75 5.22 -1.72 2.60
CA PRO A 75 5.88 -2.45 3.69
C PRO A 75 7.41 -2.41 3.51
N LEU A 76 8.09 -1.84 4.50
CA LEU A 76 9.55 -1.63 4.52
C LEU A 76 10.23 -2.47 5.60
N ALA A 77 10.06 -3.81 5.56
CA ALA A 77 10.75 -4.73 6.45
C ALA A 77 12.26 -4.65 6.24
N ASP A 78 12.96 -4.04 7.20
CA ASP A 78 14.42 -3.84 7.18
C ASP A 78 14.96 -3.11 5.93
N ALA A 79 14.17 -2.16 5.41
CA ALA A 79 14.52 -1.45 4.17
C ALA A 79 15.43 -0.22 4.39
N PHE A 80 15.78 0.12 5.63
CA PHE A 80 16.60 1.30 5.96
C PHE A 80 18.07 0.93 6.05
N ARG A 81 18.69 0.72 4.88
CA ARG A 81 20.08 0.29 4.72
C ARG A 81 20.69 0.84 3.44
N ASP A 82 22.02 0.89 3.38
CA ASP A 82 22.78 1.61 2.35
C ASP A 82 22.47 1.12 0.91
N ASP A 83 22.38 -0.18 0.72
CA ASP A 83 22.05 -0.81 -0.58
C ASP A 83 20.61 -0.54 -1.05
N PHE A 84 19.74 -0.06 -0.16
CA PHE A 84 18.33 0.22 -0.46
C PHE A 84 18.02 1.71 -0.65
N VAL A 85 18.99 2.60 -0.42
CA VAL A 85 18.81 4.08 -0.50
C VAL A 85 18.27 4.53 -1.86
N THR A 86 18.68 3.90 -2.96
CA THR A 86 18.15 4.21 -4.29
C THR A 86 16.65 3.94 -4.37
N ASN A 87 16.19 2.81 -3.82
CA ASN A 87 14.76 2.48 -3.79
C ASN A 87 13.98 3.44 -2.88
N LEU A 88 14.53 3.84 -1.72
CA LEU A 88 13.91 4.85 -0.86
C LEU A 88 13.79 6.20 -1.55
N THR A 89 14.82 6.62 -2.28
CA THR A 89 14.82 7.87 -3.06
C THR A 89 13.73 7.84 -4.12
N ASN A 90 13.58 6.71 -4.79
CA ASN A 90 12.54 6.51 -5.79
C ASN A 90 11.13 6.48 -5.18
N TYR A 91 10.95 5.81 -4.04
CA TYR A 91 9.69 5.85 -3.30
C TYR A 91 9.33 7.26 -2.84
N ALA A 92 10.30 8.04 -2.34
CA ALA A 92 10.08 9.44 -1.95
C ALA A 92 9.55 10.26 -3.14
N LYS A 93 10.21 10.18 -4.29
CA LYS A 93 9.77 10.84 -5.53
C LYS A 93 8.38 10.39 -5.99
N LEU A 94 8.06 9.11 -5.82
CA LEU A 94 6.74 8.57 -6.15
C LEU A 94 5.67 9.15 -5.21
N ILE A 95 5.91 9.09 -3.89
CA ILE A 95 4.98 9.53 -2.84
C ILE A 95 4.68 11.03 -2.96
N GLU A 96 5.68 11.85 -3.28
CA GLU A 96 5.50 13.30 -3.52
C GLU A 96 4.52 13.62 -4.65
N GLN A 97 4.32 12.68 -5.59
CA GLN A 97 3.40 12.82 -6.72
C GLN A 97 2.04 12.13 -6.47
N LEU A 98 1.87 11.45 -5.34
CA LEU A 98 0.60 10.83 -4.99
C LEU A 98 -0.38 11.89 -4.46
N THR A 99 -1.63 11.80 -4.91
CA THR A 99 -2.70 12.66 -4.41
C THR A 99 -3.23 12.06 -3.12
N SER A 100 -3.06 12.76 -2.00
CA SER A 100 -3.75 12.39 -0.77
C SER A 100 -5.19 12.89 -0.84
N ARG A 101 -6.15 11.98 -0.63
CA ARG A 101 -7.51 12.42 -0.27
C ARG A 101 -7.45 12.88 1.19
N PRO A 102 -8.05 14.02 1.55
CA PRO A 102 -8.16 14.39 2.95
C PRO A 102 -8.84 13.24 3.69
N TRP A 103 -8.26 12.83 4.81
CA TRP A 103 -8.81 11.79 5.67
C TRP A 103 -10.19 12.23 6.17
N ARG A 104 -11.23 11.89 5.42
CA ARG A 104 -12.63 12.14 5.76
C ARG A 104 -13.35 10.80 5.65
N ASN A 105 -13.98 10.41 6.76
CA ASN A 105 -14.89 9.27 6.90
C ASN A 105 -14.28 7.86 7.00
N CYS A 106 -13.20 7.67 7.79
CA CYS A 106 -13.16 6.46 8.61
C CYS A 106 -14.11 6.67 9.79
N SER A 107 -15.41 6.51 9.55
CA SER A 107 -16.38 6.38 10.63
C SER A 107 -16.30 4.91 11.08
N PRO A 108 -15.83 4.59 12.30
CA PRO A 108 -15.97 3.25 12.82
C PRO A 108 -17.46 3.06 13.06
N HIS A 109 -18.15 2.42 12.12
CA HIS A 109 -19.51 1.92 12.26
C HIS A 109 -20.49 2.89 12.97
N GLY A 110 -21.12 3.77 12.19
CA GLY A 110 -22.47 4.27 12.53
C GLY A 110 -22.59 5.42 13.54
N SER A 111 -21.72 6.43 13.49
CA SER A 111 -22.04 7.71 14.14
C SER A 111 -22.36 8.79 13.12
N THR A 112 -23.64 9.10 12.95
CA THR A 112 -24.13 10.26 12.22
C THR A 112 -23.63 11.53 12.91
N THR A 113 -22.60 12.17 12.36
CA THR A 113 -22.14 13.46 12.88
C THR A 113 -23.03 14.58 12.34
N THR A 114 -24.03 14.98 13.12
CA THR A 114 -24.78 16.22 12.89
C THR A 114 -23.86 17.40 13.19
N SER A 115 -23.52 18.20 12.17
CA SER A 115 -22.77 19.44 12.36
C SER A 115 -23.68 20.53 12.94
N THR A 116 -23.48 20.89 14.21
CA THR A 116 -24.09 22.09 14.78
C THR A 116 -23.11 23.25 14.62
N SER A 117 -23.45 24.21 13.76
CA SER A 117 -22.74 25.49 13.62
C SER A 117 -23.01 26.36 14.85
N TRP A 118 -21.96 26.69 15.60
CA TRP A 118 -22.03 27.73 16.64
C TRP A 118 -21.80 29.10 16.00
N THR A 119 -22.85 29.93 15.95
CA THR A 119 -22.72 31.37 15.72
C THR A 119 -22.49 32.06 17.06
N SER A 120 -21.31 32.66 17.26
CA SER A 120 -21.05 33.53 18.40
C SER A 120 -21.64 34.91 18.15
N THR A 121 -22.73 35.24 18.84
CA THR A 121 -23.13 36.61 19.12
C THR A 121 -22.61 36.99 20.50
N GLY A 122 -21.86 38.09 20.58
CA GLY A 122 -21.31 38.68 21.79
C GLY A 122 -20.25 39.71 21.45
#